data_AF-A0A6H5H0R7-F1
#
_entry.id   AF-A0A6H5H0R7-F1
#
_cell.length_a   1.000
_cell.length_b   1.000
_cell.length_c   1.000
_cell.angle_alpha   90.00
_cell.angle_beta   90.00
_cell.angle_gamma   90.00
#
_symmetry.space_group_name_H-M   'P 1'
#
loop_
_entity.id
_entity.type
_entity.pdbx_description
1 polymer ?
#
loop_
_entity_poly.entity_id
_entity_poly.type
_entity_poly.pdbx_seq_one_letter_code
_entity_poly.pdbx_strand_id
1 'polypeptide(L)'
;LDDWLEELRSESSDAIAPDSIESAERQLDTFKQQRLSSLDACLDTIAQGEALLQELRSVGLNADTDTTGSVTAVESALDRLRKQRDELEELWTAKKLRSDLCLRLRLFERDALQLSSQLEMWISELDQTRLPESLEEAEIALRAHTDSVQHMTSTTYQVLQAGQDLASVLESSGVNVMADAQYSAGSRVSVLLEFLNEREMDLEDLAEVKRVKLEQCVQLCQYRVDANQISIGDAAGHTERKRRQTGAEHRPELGSEFGLKSQRNYQRIERAERGEAAICSSKRVHNGRAAANRANVRQGLGNLHTRLSGRDARRQRRTCERSRKRAHHLRQHRADTRLPSRRVSQGAGKVRDDARRCGPLLRHLGEYGASNFIGSYST
;
A
#
# COMPACT_ATOMS: atom_id res chain seq x y z
N LEU A 1 -9.14 4.16 -46.20
CA LEU A 1 -7.88 4.73 -45.70
C LEU A 1 -8.14 6.11 -45.10
N ASP A 2 -8.62 7.07 -45.90
CA ASP A 2 -9.07 8.38 -45.40
C ASP A 2 -10.12 8.22 -44.28
N ASP A 3 -11.11 7.33 -44.45
CA ASP A 3 -12.12 7.05 -43.43
C ASP A 3 -11.53 6.61 -42.07
N TRP A 4 -10.49 5.75 -42.07
CA TRP A 4 -9.83 5.31 -40.83
C TRP A 4 -8.99 6.41 -40.19
N LEU A 5 -8.34 7.24 -41.01
CA LEU A 5 -7.61 8.40 -40.51
C LEU A 5 -8.57 9.40 -39.86
N GLU A 6 -9.72 9.67 -40.47
CA GLU A 6 -10.74 10.54 -39.90
C GLU A 6 -11.32 9.98 -38.60
N GLU A 7 -11.68 8.68 -38.58
CA GLU A 7 -12.17 7.99 -37.39
C GLU A 7 -11.16 8.11 -36.22
N LEU A 8 -9.90 7.75 -36.45
CA LEU A 8 -8.86 7.79 -35.42
C LEU A 8 -8.50 9.20 -34.95
N ARG A 9 -8.53 10.20 -35.86
CA ARG A 9 -8.35 11.60 -35.48
C ARG A 9 -9.50 12.07 -34.61
N SER A 10 -10.74 11.68 -34.92
CA SER A 10 -11.92 12.10 -34.15
C SER A 10 -11.95 11.51 -32.74
N GLU A 11 -11.53 10.25 -32.58
CA GLU A 11 -11.42 9.58 -31.28
C GLU A 11 -10.22 10.08 -30.45
N SER A 12 -9.33 10.89 -31.03
CA SER A 12 -8.11 11.33 -30.36
C SER A 12 -8.35 12.33 -29.21
N SER A 13 -9.53 12.97 -29.15
CA SER A 13 -9.88 14.01 -28.19
C SER A 13 -10.69 13.43 -27.01
N ASP A 14 -10.08 13.24 -25.85
CA ASP A 14 -10.74 13.00 -24.56
C ASP A 14 -11.65 11.76 -24.45
N ALA A 15 -11.12 10.58 -24.75
CA ALA A 15 -11.82 9.32 -24.46
C ALA A 15 -11.89 9.05 -22.95
N ILE A 16 -13.11 8.86 -22.45
CA ILE A 16 -13.38 8.39 -21.09
C ILE A 16 -12.99 6.91 -21.00
N ALA A 17 -12.28 6.54 -19.92
CA ALA A 17 -11.89 5.16 -19.67
C ALA A 17 -13.14 4.27 -19.54
N PRO A 18 -13.17 3.08 -20.16
CA PRO A 18 -14.33 2.18 -20.10
C PRO A 18 -14.70 1.84 -18.67
N ASP A 19 -15.98 1.66 -18.37
CA ASP A 19 -16.46 1.53 -16.99
C ASP A 19 -16.04 0.20 -16.31
N SER A 20 -15.62 -0.81 -17.07
CA SER A 20 -15.20 -2.11 -16.53
C SER A 20 -13.91 -2.65 -17.16
N ILE A 21 -13.26 -3.58 -16.46
CA ILE A 21 -12.05 -4.27 -16.95
C ILE A 21 -12.37 -5.05 -18.23
N GLU A 22 -13.48 -5.79 -18.26
CA GLU A 22 -13.88 -6.56 -19.44
C GLU A 22 -14.15 -5.66 -20.64
N SER A 23 -14.73 -4.47 -20.40
CA SER A 23 -14.92 -3.48 -21.47
C SER A 23 -13.60 -2.92 -21.99
N ALA A 24 -12.63 -2.67 -21.10
CA ALA A 24 -11.29 -2.22 -21.49
C ALA A 24 -10.50 -3.31 -22.24
N GLU A 25 -10.62 -4.57 -21.83
CA GLU A 25 -10.02 -5.72 -22.53
C GLU A 25 -10.63 -5.90 -23.92
N ARG A 26 -11.97 -5.87 -24.04
CA ARG A 26 -12.65 -5.93 -25.33
C ARG A 26 -12.21 -4.78 -26.25
N GLN A 27 -12.10 -3.56 -25.72
CA GLN A 27 -11.63 -2.42 -26.50
C GLN A 27 -10.21 -2.64 -27.03
N LEU A 28 -9.31 -3.22 -26.21
CA LEU A 28 -7.95 -3.58 -26.64
C LEU A 28 -7.95 -4.65 -27.73
N ASP A 29 -8.83 -5.64 -27.65
CA ASP A 29 -8.92 -6.69 -28.66
C ASP A 29 -9.52 -6.18 -29.97
N THR A 30 -10.58 -5.37 -29.91
CA THR A 30 -11.13 -4.67 -31.08
C THR A 30 -10.06 -3.77 -31.71
N PHE A 31 -9.30 -3.02 -30.90
CA PHE A 31 -8.17 -2.22 -31.39
C PHE A 31 -7.14 -3.09 -32.14
N LYS A 32 -6.73 -4.24 -31.58
CA LYS A 32 -5.73 -5.12 -32.22
C LYS A 32 -6.23 -5.58 -33.59
N GLN A 33 -7.51 -5.98 -33.67
CA GLN A 33 -8.13 -6.44 -34.91
C GLN A 33 -8.22 -5.31 -35.95
N GLN A 34 -8.72 -4.13 -35.56
CA GLN A 34 -8.83 -2.97 -36.45
C GLN A 34 -7.45 -2.52 -36.95
N ARG A 35 -6.45 -2.45 -36.07
CA ARG A 35 -5.08 -2.11 -36.46
C ARG A 35 -4.52 -3.09 -37.49
N LEU A 36 -4.59 -4.39 -37.22
CA LEU A 36 -4.09 -5.42 -38.14
C LEU A 36 -4.80 -5.34 -39.50
N SER A 37 -6.13 -5.38 -39.50
CA SER A 37 -6.93 -5.27 -40.71
C SER A 37 -6.60 -4.00 -41.49
N SER A 38 -6.33 -2.90 -40.78
CA SER A 38 -6.07 -1.63 -41.43
C SER A 38 -4.71 -1.53 -42.09
N LEU A 39 -3.66 -2.00 -41.41
CA LEU A 39 -2.32 -1.99 -41.95
C LEU A 39 -2.17 -3.02 -43.06
N ASP A 40 -2.78 -4.20 -42.93
CA ASP A 40 -2.76 -5.24 -43.96
C ASP A 40 -3.43 -4.72 -45.25
N ALA A 41 -4.60 -4.09 -45.16
CA ALA A 41 -5.25 -3.50 -46.33
C ALA A 41 -4.39 -2.41 -47.02
N CYS A 42 -3.62 -1.62 -46.24
CA CYS A 42 -2.69 -0.64 -46.79
C CYS A 42 -1.54 -1.32 -47.54
N LEU A 43 -0.94 -2.35 -46.94
CA LEU A 43 0.17 -3.10 -47.52
C LEU A 43 -0.25 -3.80 -48.81
N ASP A 44 -1.42 -4.43 -48.81
CA ASP A 44 -1.98 -5.09 -50.00
C ASP A 44 -2.24 -4.09 -51.13
N THR A 45 -2.79 -2.91 -50.81
CA THR A 45 -3.05 -1.85 -51.81
C THR A 45 -1.75 -1.30 -52.40
N ILE A 46 -0.72 -1.11 -51.56
CA ILE A 46 0.61 -0.68 -52.02
C ILE A 46 1.22 -1.75 -52.94
N ALA A 47 1.17 -3.02 -52.55
CA ALA A 47 1.69 -4.12 -53.35
C ALA A 47 0.98 -4.25 -54.70
N GLN A 48 -0.34 -4.07 -54.73
CA GLN A 48 -1.12 -4.06 -55.98
C GLN A 48 -0.73 -2.89 -56.89
N GLY A 49 -0.54 -1.68 -56.34
CA GLY A 49 -0.10 -0.53 -57.13
C GLY A 49 1.34 -0.69 -57.65
N GLU A 50 2.24 -1.31 -56.88
CA GLU A 50 3.60 -1.65 -57.32
C GLU A 50 3.60 -2.68 -58.45
N ALA A 51 2.76 -3.72 -58.34
CA ALA A 51 2.57 -4.69 -59.40
C ALA A 51 2.03 -4.03 -60.69
N LEU A 52 1.04 -3.13 -60.56
CA LEU A 52 0.52 -2.36 -61.70
C LEU A 52 1.61 -1.52 -62.37
N LEU A 53 2.47 -0.84 -61.60
CA LEU A 53 3.61 -0.11 -62.16
C LEU A 53 4.59 -1.03 -62.90
N GLN A 54 4.83 -2.22 -62.37
CA GLN A 54 5.70 -3.20 -63.03
C GLN A 54 5.10 -3.68 -64.35
N GLU A 55 3.78 -3.90 -64.40
CA GLU A 55 3.07 -4.26 -65.64
C GLU A 55 3.13 -3.13 -66.67
N LEU A 56 2.84 -1.88 -66.28
CA LEU A 56 2.93 -0.72 -67.18
C LEU A 56 4.34 -0.59 -67.78
N ARG A 57 5.38 -0.73 -66.94
CA ARG A 57 6.78 -0.70 -67.37
C ARG A 57 7.11 -1.86 -68.33
N SER A 58 6.53 -3.03 -68.13
CA SER A 58 6.75 -4.19 -69.02
C SER A 58 6.19 -3.99 -70.44
N VAL A 59 5.15 -3.17 -70.59
CA VAL A 59 4.55 -2.80 -71.88
C VAL A 59 5.27 -1.61 -72.55
N GLY A 60 6.31 -1.08 -71.90
CA GLY A 60 7.11 0.03 -72.41
C GLY A 60 6.56 1.42 -72.06
N LEU A 61 5.56 1.50 -71.17
CA LEU A 61 5.10 2.75 -70.55
C LEU A 61 6.04 3.12 -69.41
N ASN A 62 6.74 4.22 -69.56
CA ASN A 62 7.58 4.83 -68.52
C ASN A 62 7.31 6.34 -68.48
N ALA A 63 7.95 7.05 -67.53
CA ALA A 63 7.68 8.47 -67.33
C ALA A 63 7.92 9.33 -68.59
N ASP A 64 8.79 8.88 -69.50
CA ASP A 64 9.13 9.60 -70.74
C ASP A 64 8.24 9.20 -71.93
N THR A 65 7.69 7.98 -71.94
CA THR A 65 6.84 7.46 -73.04
C THR A 65 5.35 7.56 -72.76
N ASP A 66 4.95 7.77 -71.50
CA ASP A 66 3.55 7.91 -71.11
C ASP A 66 3.03 9.33 -71.35
N THR A 67 2.44 9.54 -72.53
CA THR A 67 1.80 10.82 -72.90
C THR A 67 0.58 11.19 -72.05
N THR A 68 0.02 10.24 -71.29
CA THR A 68 -1.18 10.40 -70.46
C THR A 68 -0.87 10.74 -69.00
N GLY A 69 0.39 10.57 -68.57
CA GLY A 69 0.83 10.80 -67.19
C GLY A 69 0.33 9.77 -66.18
N SER A 70 -0.24 8.65 -66.63
CA SER A 70 -0.79 7.58 -65.78
C SER A 70 0.26 6.95 -64.85
N VAL A 71 1.49 6.70 -65.32
CA VAL A 71 2.59 6.15 -64.53
C VAL A 71 2.92 7.09 -63.38
N THR A 72 3.07 8.39 -63.67
CA THR A 72 3.36 9.40 -62.66
C THR A 72 2.22 9.58 -61.65
N ALA A 73 0.97 9.41 -62.08
CA ALA A 73 -0.19 9.46 -61.21
C ALA A 73 -0.24 8.27 -60.24
N VAL A 74 0.06 7.05 -60.72
CA VAL A 74 0.15 5.85 -59.87
C VAL A 74 1.32 5.95 -58.89
N GLU A 75 2.49 6.41 -59.34
CA GLU A 75 3.66 6.67 -58.46
C GLU A 75 3.30 7.68 -57.36
N SER A 76 2.66 8.80 -57.72
CA SER A 76 2.21 9.81 -56.76
C SER A 76 1.16 9.28 -55.77
N ALA A 77 0.24 8.43 -56.24
CA ALA A 77 -0.77 7.81 -55.39
C ALA A 77 -0.13 6.83 -54.38
N LEU A 78 0.84 6.02 -54.81
CA LEU A 78 1.59 5.12 -53.93
C LEU A 78 2.38 5.89 -52.87
N ASP A 79 3.02 6.99 -53.24
CA ASP A 79 3.74 7.83 -52.28
C ASP A 79 2.79 8.48 -51.26
N ARG A 80 1.59 8.88 -51.68
CA ARG A 80 0.55 9.34 -50.75
C ARG A 80 0.10 8.21 -49.82
N LEU A 81 -0.15 7.02 -50.34
CA LEU A 81 -0.57 5.85 -49.55
C LEU A 81 0.48 5.47 -48.49
N ARG A 82 1.77 5.49 -48.84
CA ARG A 82 2.87 5.22 -47.90
C ARG A 82 2.88 6.22 -46.75
N LYS A 83 2.77 7.52 -47.04
CA LYS A 83 2.69 8.58 -46.00
C LYS A 83 1.45 8.43 -45.13
N GLN A 84 0.30 8.13 -45.71
CA GLN A 84 -0.95 7.90 -44.97
C GLN A 84 -0.86 6.66 -44.08
N ARG A 85 -0.17 5.60 -44.52
CA ARG A 85 0.11 4.41 -43.72
C ARG A 85 0.98 4.76 -42.51
N ASP A 86 2.05 5.53 -42.71
CA ASP A 86 2.94 5.95 -41.62
C ASP A 86 2.16 6.74 -40.56
N GLU A 87 1.34 7.70 -40.98
CA GLU A 87 0.46 8.46 -40.08
C GLU A 87 -0.57 7.55 -39.37
N LEU A 88 -1.15 6.60 -40.10
CA LEU A 88 -2.09 5.63 -39.53
C LEU A 88 -1.42 4.79 -38.44
N GLU A 89 -0.17 4.35 -38.65
CA GLU A 89 0.62 3.64 -37.64
C GLU A 89 0.84 4.48 -36.39
N GLU A 90 1.22 5.75 -36.55
CA GLU A 90 1.40 6.68 -35.42
C GLU A 90 0.10 6.83 -34.61
N LEU A 91 -1.04 7.06 -35.27
CA LEU A 91 -2.34 7.17 -34.62
C LEU A 91 -2.72 5.87 -33.87
N TRP A 92 -2.45 4.71 -34.46
CA TRP A 92 -2.67 3.43 -33.80
C TRP A 92 -1.77 3.24 -32.58
N THR A 93 -0.50 3.68 -32.62
CA THR A 93 0.39 3.59 -31.45
C THR A 93 -0.11 4.47 -30.30
N ALA A 94 -0.58 5.68 -30.59
CA ALA A 94 -1.17 6.57 -29.59
C ALA A 94 -2.46 5.98 -28.99
N LYS A 95 -3.36 5.44 -29.84
CA LYS A 95 -4.59 4.76 -29.38
C LYS A 95 -4.28 3.54 -28.52
N LYS A 96 -3.27 2.74 -28.89
CA LYS A 96 -2.82 1.59 -28.09
C LYS A 96 -2.42 2.01 -26.69
N LEU A 97 -1.51 2.98 -26.59
CA LEU A 97 -1.00 3.46 -25.31
C LEU A 97 -2.13 3.95 -24.42
N ARG A 98 -3.09 4.69 -24.99
CA ARG A 98 -4.27 5.15 -24.26
C ARG A 98 -5.13 3.99 -23.75
N SER A 99 -5.46 3.02 -24.59
CA SER A 99 -6.25 1.85 -24.20
C SER A 99 -5.54 1.02 -23.12
N ASP A 100 -4.22 0.85 -23.22
CA ASP A 100 -3.41 0.18 -22.21
C ASP A 100 -3.47 0.93 -20.86
N LEU A 101 -3.42 2.26 -20.88
CA LEU A 101 -3.55 3.09 -19.68
C LEU A 101 -4.95 3.03 -19.06
N CYS A 102 -6.01 3.00 -19.87
CA CYS A 102 -7.37 2.78 -19.40
C CYS A 102 -7.53 1.44 -18.68
N LEU A 103 -6.99 0.35 -19.26
CA LEU A 103 -7.02 -0.96 -18.62
C LEU A 103 -6.23 -0.96 -17.31
N ARG A 104 -5.02 -0.41 -17.30
CA ARG A 104 -4.19 -0.31 -16.09
C ARG A 104 -4.87 0.49 -14.98
N LEU A 105 -5.59 1.57 -15.34
CA LEU A 105 -6.40 2.33 -14.39
C LEU A 105 -7.46 1.44 -13.73
N ARG A 106 -8.24 0.68 -14.50
CA ARG A 106 -9.29 -0.19 -13.95
C ARG A 106 -8.75 -1.33 -13.10
N LEU A 107 -7.62 -1.91 -13.50
CA LEU A 107 -6.92 -2.91 -12.69
C LEU A 107 -6.46 -2.32 -11.36
N PHE A 108 -5.84 -1.14 -11.38
CA PHE A 108 -5.41 -0.46 -10.15
C PHE A 108 -6.59 -0.09 -9.25
N GLU A 109 -7.71 0.40 -9.79
CA GLU A 109 -8.91 0.69 -9.01
C GLU A 109 -9.46 -0.56 -8.30
N ARG A 110 -9.53 -1.69 -9.01
CA ARG A 110 -9.91 -2.99 -8.42
C ARG A 110 -8.96 -3.38 -7.28
N ASP A 111 -7.66 -3.32 -7.53
CA ASP A 111 -6.64 -3.75 -6.57
C ASP A 111 -6.62 -2.83 -5.34
N ALA A 112 -6.81 -1.53 -5.53
CA ALA A 112 -6.94 -0.55 -4.45
C ALA A 112 -8.18 -0.83 -3.58
N LEU A 113 -9.33 -1.16 -4.18
CA LEU A 113 -10.53 -1.54 -3.45
C LEU A 113 -10.32 -2.84 -2.66
N GLN A 114 -9.73 -3.87 -3.30
CA GLN A 114 -9.46 -5.13 -2.63
C GLN A 114 -8.47 -4.95 -1.47
N LEU A 115 -7.42 -4.15 -1.65
CA LEU A 115 -6.48 -3.82 -0.58
C LEU A 115 -7.17 -3.03 0.53
N SER A 116 -8.05 -2.07 0.21
CA SER A 116 -8.77 -1.31 1.23
C SER A 116 -9.58 -2.21 2.16
N SER A 117 -10.29 -3.21 1.61
CA SER A 117 -11.02 -4.18 2.41
C SER A 117 -10.08 -5.05 3.25
N GLN A 118 -8.92 -5.45 2.72
CA GLN A 118 -7.92 -6.22 3.47
C GLN A 118 -7.32 -5.41 4.62
N LEU A 119 -7.01 -4.13 4.39
CA LEU A 119 -6.49 -3.23 5.42
C LEU A 119 -7.48 -3.10 6.58
N GLU A 120 -8.78 -2.92 6.31
CA GLU A 120 -9.79 -2.84 7.37
C GLU A 120 -9.89 -4.15 8.18
N MET A 121 -9.81 -5.31 7.51
CA MET A 121 -9.77 -6.60 8.21
C MET A 121 -8.53 -6.72 9.10
N TRP A 122 -7.34 -6.43 8.57
CA TRP A 122 -6.09 -6.48 9.32
C TRP A 122 -6.05 -5.48 10.47
N ILE A 123 -6.57 -4.26 10.30
CA ILE A 123 -6.70 -3.28 11.37
C ILE A 123 -7.57 -3.85 12.50
N SER A 124 -8.70 -4.48 12.18
CA SER A 124 -9.57 -5.13 13.18
C SER A 124 -8.86 -6.30 13.88
N GLU A 125 -8.13 -7.13 13.15
CA GLU A 125 -7.34 -8.25 13.71
C GLU A 125 -6.20 -7.77 14.62
N LEU A 126 -5.58 -6.64 14.28
CA LEU A 126 -4.53 -6.04 15.09
C LEU A 126 -5.08 -5.40 16.37
N ASP A 127 -6.25 -4.78 16.30
CA ASP A 127 -6.92 -4.19 17.47
C ASP A 127 -7.36 -5.28 18.45
N GLN A 128 -7.75 -6.44 17.93
CA GLN A 128 -8.02 -7.64 18.73
C GLN A 128 -6.72 -8.18 19.34
N THR A 129 -6.50 -7.85 20.62
CA THR A 129 -5.36 -8.34 21.39
C THR A 129 -5.81 -9.36 22.43
N ARG A 130 -5.58 -10.65 22.17
CA ARG A 130 -5.57 -11.68 23.23
C ARG A 130 -4.17 -11.71 23.84
N LEU A 131 -4.08 -11.53 25.15
CA LEU A 131 -2.79 -11.59 25.84
C LEU A 131 -2.41 -13.06 26.10
N PRO A 132 -1.19 -13.49 25.74
CA PRO A 132 -0.69 -14.83 26.02
C PRO A 132 -0.46 -15.02 27.52
N GLU A 133 -0.71 -16.23 28.02
CA GLU A 133 -0.65 -16.52 29.46
C GLU A 133 0.64 -17.26 29.85
N SER A 134 1.37 -17.83 28.89
CA SER A 134 2.64 -18.52 29.10
C SER A 134 3.77 -17.94 28.24
N LEU A 135 5.02 -18.24 28.62
CA LEU A 135 6.20 -17.79 27.86
C LEU A 135 6.18 -18.33 26.42
N GLU A 136 5.88 -19.63 26.28
CA GLU A 136 5.82 -20.30 24.98
C GLU A 136 4.73 -19.70 24.08
N GLU A 137 3.52 -19.48 24.61
CA GLU A 137 2.44 -18.81 23.86
C GLU A 137 2.84 -17.40 23.44
N ALA A 138 3.52 -16.64 24.30
CA ALA A 138 3.94 -15.27 24.01
C ALA A 138 4.98 -15.21 22.89
N GLU A 139 5.95 -16.13 22.89
CA GLU A 139 6.94 -16.22 21.83
C GLU A 139 6.32 -16.65 20.49
N ILE A 140 5.42 -17.64 20.50
CA ILE A 140 4.69 -18.08 19.30
C ILE A 140 3.87 -16.92 18.75
N ALA A 141 3.12 -16.21 19.60
CA ALA A 141 2.32 -15.07 19.19
C ALA A 141 3.18 -13.93 18.61
N LEU A 142 4.36 -13.64 19.18
CA LEU A 142 5.27 -12.63 18.67
C LEU A 142 5.86 -13.00 17.29
N ARG A 143 6.21 -14.27 17.08
CA ARG A 143 6.68 -14.77 15.78
C ARG A 143 5.57 -14.68 14.73
N ALA A 144 4.38 -15.20 15.05
CA ALA A 144 3.22 -15.14 14.15
C ALA A 144 2.83 -13.69 13.79
N HIS A 145 2.89 -12.76 14.75
CA HIS A 145 2.68 -11.33 14.51
C HIS A 145 3.72 -10.76 13.53
N THR A 146 4.99 -11.13 13.69
CA THR A 146 6.08 -10.67 12.81
C THR A 146 5.85 -11.13 11.37
N ASP A 147 5.49 -12.40 11.18
CA ASP A 147 5.21 -12.97 9.86
C ASP A 147 3.98 -12.30 9.22
N SER A 148 2.93 -12.06 10.01
CA SER A 148 1.71 -11.39 9.57
C SER A 148 1.98 -9.95 9.11
N VAL A 149 2.72 -9.16 9.90
CA VAL A 149 3.12 -7.79 9.52
C VAL A 149 3.98 -7.77 8.26
N GLN A 150 4.88 -8.75 8.08
CA GLN A 150 5.66 -8.87 6.86
C GLN A 150 4.76 -9.12 5.63
N HIS A 151 3.77 -10.00 5.75
CA HIS A 151 2.79 -10.21 4.69
C HIS A 151 1.99 -8.94 4.38
N MET A 152 1.42 -8.30 5.41
CA MET A 152 0.64 -7.07 5.27
C MET A 152 1.42 -5.96 4.55
N THR A 153 2.66 -5.72 4.98
CA THR A 153 3.54 -4.69 4.39
C THR A 153 3.93 -5.02 2.95
N SER A 154 4.22 -6.30 2.64
CA SER A 154 4.55 -6.72 1.28
C SER A 154 3.38 -6.52 0.32
N THR A 155 2.18 -6.97 0.69
CA THR A 155 0.98 -6.85 -0.14
C THR A 155 0.59 -5.39 -0.35
N THR A 156 0.64 -4.57 0.71
CA THR A 156 0.36 -3.13 0.63
C THR A 156 1.36 -2.40 -0.27
N TYR A 157 2.65 -2.72 -0.16
CA TYR A 157 3.69 -2.14 -1.02
C TYR A 157 3.47 -2.42 -2.50
N GLN A 158 3.08 -3.65 -2.87
CA GLN A 158 2.88 -4.03 -4.27
C GLN A 158 1.81 -3.15 -4.96
N VAL A 159 0.67 -2.93 -4.30
CA VAL A 159 -0.41 -2.10 -4.85
C VAL A 159 -0.02 -0.62 -4.88
N LEU A 160 0.61 -0.12 -3.82
CA LEU A 160 1.09 1.27 -3.77
C LEU A 160 2.13 1.55 -4.86
N GLN A 161 3.05 0.62 -5.10
CA GLN A 161 4.05 0.73 -6.15
C GLN A 161 3.40 0.71 -7.54
N ALA A 162 2.46 -0.20 -7.79
CA ALA A 162 1.73 -0.26 -9.06
C ALA A 162 0.99 1.07 -9.35
N GLY A 163 0.38 1.67 -8.34
CA GLY A 163 -0.25 2.99 -8.48
C GLY A 163 0.75 4.12 -8.76
N GLN A 164 1.92 4.11 -8.11
CA GLN A 164 2.99 5.09 -8.38
C GLN A 164 3.55 4.96 -9.80
N ASP A 165 3.78 3.73 -10.24
CA ASP A 165 4.25 3.45 -11.61
C ASP A 165 3.22 3.91 -12.64
N LEU A 166 1.93 3.64 -12.41
CA LEU A 166 0.85 4.12 -13.26
C LEU A 166 0.78 5.65 -13.30
N ALA A 167 0.86 6.33 -12.16
CA ALA A 167 0.87 7.79 -12.10
C ALA A 167 2.04 8.39 -12.90
N SER A 168 3.24 7.80 -12.78
CA SER A 168 4.44 8.20 -13.52
C SER A 168 4.27 8.07 -15.03
N VAL A 169 3.68 6.97 -15.50
CA VAL A 169 3.42 6.78 -16.95
C VAL A 169 2.33 7.73 -17.45
N LEU A 170 1.28 7.97 -16.67
CA LEU A 170 0.24 8.95 -17.02
C LEU A 170 0.82 10.37 -17.16
N GLU A 171 1.77 10.76 -16.29
CA GLU A 171 2.43 12.06 -16.34
C GLU A 171 3.42 12.17 -17.52
N SER A 172 4.26 11.16 -17.72
CA SER A 172 5.33 11.19 -18.72
C SER A 172 4.88 10.91 -20.15
N SER A 173 3.75 10.24 -20.35
CA SER A 173 3.25 9.88 -21.69
C SER A 173 2.63 11.03 -22.47
N GLY A 174 2.22 12.11 -21.79
CA GLY A 174 1.47 13.22 -22.41
C GLY A 174 0.06 12.83 -22.89
N VAL A 175 -0.41 11.61 -22.60
CA VAL A 175 -1.74 11.13 -22.98
C VAL A 175 -2.76 11.56 -21.92
N ASN A 176 -3.75 12.34 -22.33
CA ASN A 176 -4.87 12.66 -21.46
C ASN A 176 -5.85 11.48 -21.39
N VAL A 177 -6.03 10.92 -20.20
CA VAL A 177 -7.01 9.86 -19.93
C VAL A 177 -7.97 10.34 -18.86
N MET A 178 -9.27 10.30 -19.15
CA MET A 178 -10.32 10.62 -18.19
C MET A 178 -10.77 9.35 -17.49
N ALA A 179 -10.80 9.34 -16.16
CA ALA A 179 -11.32 8.22 -15.38
C ALA A 179 -12.86 8.15 -15.43
N ASP A 180 -13.49 9.33 -15.47
CA ASP A 180 -14.92 9.56 -15.67
C ASP A 180 -15.13 10.99 -16.21
N ALA A 181 -16.38 11.47 -16.22
CA ALA A 181 -16.74 12.80 -16.71
C ALA A 181 -16.13 13.96 -15.90
N GLN A 182 -15.64 13.72 -14.68
CA GLN A 182 -15.21 14.75 -13.74
C GLN A 182 -13.72 14.69 -13.42
N TYR A 183 -13.11 13.50 -13.44
CA TYR A 183 -11.76 13.28 -12.95
C TYR A 183 -10.85 12.68 -14.01
N SER A 184 -9.63 13.23 -14.12
CA SER A 184 -8.57 12.58 -14.88
C SER A 184 -8.08 11.31 -14.19
N ALA A 185 -7.51 10.38 -14.96
CA ALA A 185 -6.88 9.17 -14.45
C ALA A 185 -5.80 9.50 -13.40
N GLY A 186 -4.95 10.49 -13.66
CA GLY A 186 -3.91 10.91 -12.71
C GLY A 186 -4.47 11.42 -11.38
N SER A 187 -5.59 12.17 -11.43
CA SER A 187 -6.28 12.63 -10.20
C SER A 187 -6.89 11.47 -9.43
N ARG A 188 -7.53 10.53 -10.13
CA ARG A 188 -8.12 9.33 -9.54
C ARG A 188 -7.08 8.45 -8.84
N VAL A 189 -5.95 8.18 -9.51
CA VAL A 189 -4.83 7.40 -8.95
C VAL A 189 -4.27 8.09 -7.71
N SER A 190 -4.09 9.42 -7.76
CA SER A 190 -3.55 10.20 -6.65
C SER A 190 -4.43 10.13 -5.39
N VAL A 191 -5.76 10.23 -5.53
CA VAL A 191 -6.70 10.13 -4.41
C VAL A 191 -6.69 8.74 -3.79
N LEU A 192 -6.67 7.68 -4.61
CA LEU A 192 -6.58 6.30 -4.12
C LEU A 192 -5.27 6.04 -3.39
N LEU A 193 -4.14 6.51 -3.93
CA LEU A 193 -2.84 6.42 -3.25
C LEU A 193 -2.84 7.18 -1.92
N GLU A 194 -3.40 8.39 -1.85
CA GLU A 194 -3.47 9.15 -0.58
C GLU A 194 -4.28 8.37 0.47
N PHE A 195 -5.44 7.83 0.09
CA PHE A 195 -6.26 7.01 0.97
C PHE A 195 -5.55 5.74 1.46
N LEU A 196 -4.92 4.98 0.54
CA LEU A 196 -4.22 3.74 0.90
C LEU A 196 -3.01 4.01 1.79
N ASN A 197 -2.23 5.08 1.55
CA ASN A 197 -1.12 5.46 2.41
C ASN A 197 -1.60 5.88 3.81
N GLU A 198 -2.75 6.55 3.93
CA GLU A 198 -3.31 6.89 5.24
C GLU A 198 -3.68 5.63 6.03
N ARG A 199 -4.36 4.67 5.39
CA ARG A 199 -4.72 3.39 6.01
C ARG A 199 -3.51 2.51 6.32
N GLU A 200 -2.48 2.54 5.48
CA GLU A 200 -1.20 1.86 5.73
C GLU A 200 -0.52 2.41 6.99
N MET A 201 -0.50 3.72 7.15
CA MET A 201 0.05 4.35 8.35
C MET A 201 -0.72 3.94 9.62
N ASP A 202 -2.05 3.90 9.56
CA ASP A 202 -2.89 3.42 10.67
C ASP A 202 -2.55 1.96 11.04
N LEU A 203 -2.37 1.10 10.02
CA LEU A 203 -1.98 -0.29 10.19
C LEU A 203 -0.59 -0.43 10.83
N GLU A 204 0.41 0.33 10.35
CA GLU A 204 1.77 0.33 10.91
C GLU A 204 1.78 0.71 12.40
N ASP A 205 1.01 1.73 12.77
CA ASP A 205 0.89 2.19 14.15
C ASP A 205 0.27 1.11 15.06
N LEU A 206 -0.82 0.46 14.62
CA LEU A 206 -1.43 -0.65 15.37
C LEU A 206 -0.50 -1.86 15.48
N ALA A 207 0.16 -2.22 14.38
CA ALA A 207 1.10 -3.34 14.33
C ALA A 207 2.26 -3.14 15.31
N GLU A 208 2.77 -1.92 15.42
CA GLU A 208 3.83 -1.57 16.36
C GLU A 208 3.35 -1.63 17.82
N VAL A 209 2.13 -1.14 18.10
CA VAL A 209 1.53 -1.25 19.44
C VAL A 209 1.38 -2.71 19.86
N LYS A 210 0.87 -3.58 18.96
CA LYS A 210 0.71 -5.02 19.25
C LYS A 210 2.06 -5.71 19.45
N ARG A 211 3.06 -5.40 18.62
CA ARG A 211 4.43 -5.91 18.76
C ARG A 211 5.01 -5.61 20.14
N VAL A 212 4.93 -4.35 20.59
CA VAL A 212 5.44 -3.93 21.89
C VAL A 212 4.72 -4.65 23.04
N LYS A 213 3.39 -4.81 22.97
CA LYS A 213 2.63 -5.57 23.98
C LYS A 213 3.09 -7.03 24.05
N LEU A 214 3.29 -7.68 22.90
CA LEU A 214 3.76 -9.07 22.85
C LEU A 214 5.18 -9.21 23.42
N GLU A 215 6.09 -8.29 23.11
CA GLU A 215 7.43 -8.27 23.71
C GLU A 215 7.39 -8.09 25.23
N GLN A 216 6.48 -7.24 25.73
CA GLN A 216 6.26 -7.08 27.16
C GLN A 216 5.71 -8.36 27.80
N CYS A 217 4.78 -9.06 27.14
CA CYS A 217 4.29 -10.35 27.62
C CYS A 217 5.42 -11.39 27.72
N VAL A 218 6.28 -11.50 26.70
CA VAL A 218 7.46 -12.40 26.74
C VAL A 218 8.34 -12.06 27.94
N GLN A 219 8.66 -10.78 28.15
CA GLN A 219 9.48 -10.35 29.30
C GLN A 219 8.83 -10.68 30.65
N LEU A 220 7.53 -10.39 30.82
CA LEU A 220 6.81 -10.68 32.06
C LEU A 220 6.73 -12.19 32.33
N CYS A 221 6.47 -12.99 31.31
CA CYS A 221 6.48 -14.45 31.44
C CYS A 221 7.87 -14.97 31.82
N GLN A 222 8.94 -14.43 31.24
CA GLN A 222 10.32 -14.77 31.61
C GLN A 222 10.61 -14.43 33.07
N TYR A 223 10.28 -13.22 33.51
CA TYR A 223 10.47 -12.83 34.92
C TYR A 223 9.73 -13.74 35.89
N ARG A 224 8.51 -14.18 35.54
CA ARG A 224 7.74 -15.12 36.36
C ARG A 224 8.41 -16.50 36.43
N VAL A 225 8.95 -16.99 35.32
CA VAL A 225 9.74 -18.23 35.29
C VAL A 225 10.99 -18.10 36.17
N ASP A 226 11.74 -17.01 36.03
CA ASP A 226 12.96 -16.76 36.80
C ASP A 226 12.67 -16.66 38.32
N ALA A 227 11.61 -15.94 38.70
CA ALA A 227 11.20 -15.79 40.09
C ALA A 227 10.78 -17.14 40.71
N ASN A 228 10.04 -17.96 39.96
CA ASN A 228 9.66 -19.31 40.39
C ASN A 228 10.90 -20.19 40.58
N GLN A 229 11.88 -20.11 39.67
CA GLN A 229 13.11 -20.89 39.79
C GLN A 229 13.93 -20.52 41.03
N ILE A 230 14.02 -19.24 41.37
CA ILE A 230 14.67 -18.78 42.61
C ILE A 230 13.90 -19.29 43.83
N SER A 231 12.57 -19.20 43.84
CA SER A 231 11.75 -19.68 44.97
C SER A 231 11.92 -21.18 45.24
N ILE A 232 12.01 -21.99 44.18
CA ILE A 232 12.26 -23.44 44.27
C ILE A 232 13.70 -23.72 44.70
N GLY A 233 14.67 -22.99 44.14
CA GLY A 233 16.09 -23.11 44.51
C GLY A 233 16.35 -22.76 45.97
N ASP A 234 15.69 -21.73 46.50
CA ASP A 234 15.77 -21.34 47.90
C ASP A 234 15.12 -22.39 48.82
N ALA A 235 13.97 -22.95 48.43
CA ALA A 235 13.32 -24.04 49.17
C ALA A 235 14.18 -25.31 49.19
N ALA A 236 14.75 -25.70 48.05
CA ALA A 236 15.66 -26.84 47.93
C ALA A 236 16.95 -26.63 48.74
N GLY A 237 17.53 -25.43 48.68
CA GLY A 237 18.69 -25.03 49.48
C GLY A 237 18.41 -25.04 50.98
N HIS A 238 17.22 -24.63 51.41
CA HIS A 238 16.78 -24.74 52.81
C HIS A 238 16.61 -26.19 53.24
N THR A 239 16.02 -27.08 52.42
CA THR A 239 15.93 -28.51 52.74
C THR A 239 17.29 -29.20 52.79
N GLU A 240 18.23 -28.83 51.92
CA GLU A 240 19.59 -29.38 51.89
C GLU A 240 20.42 -28.89 53.10
N ARG A 241 20.30 -27.59 53.47
CA ARG A 241 20.86 -27.06 54.72
C ARG A 241 20.27 -27.75 55.95
N LYS A 242 18.96 -27.99 55.95
CA LYS A 242 18.26 -28.66 57.06
C LYS A 242 18.69 -30.13 57.17
N ARG A 243 18.87 -30.85 56.05
CA ARG A 243 19.45 -32.20 56.01
C ARG A 243 20.88 -32.26 56.55
N ARG A 244 21.73 -31.29 56.18
CA ARG A 244 23.09 -31.16 56.71
C ARG A 244 23.12 -30.81 58.20
N GLN A 245 22.16 -30.05 58.70
CA GLN A 245 22.02 -29.73 60.13
C GLN A 245 21.42 -30.88 60.96
N THR A 246 20.55 -31.72 60.39
CA THR A 246 19.99 -32.89 61.09
C THR A 246 20.92 -34.10 61.16
N GLY A 247 22.08 -34.05 60.48
CA GLY A 247 23.14 -35.08 60.54
C GLY A 247 24.26 -34.79 61.54
N ALA A 248 24.18 -33.70 62.31
CA ALA A 248 25.15 -33.35 63.33
C ALA A 248 24.43 -33.06 64.66
N GLU A 249 24.79 -33.83 65.70
CA GLU A 249 24.24 -33.71 67.04
C GLU A 249 24.54 -32.33 67.68
N HIS A 250 23.52 -31.77 68.35
CA HIS A 250 23.54 -30.86 69.51
C HIS A 250 24.39 -29.56 69.49
N ARG A 251 23.72 -28.39 69.36
CA ARG A 251 23.50 -27.38 70.44
C ARG A 251 22.75 -26.12 69.93
N PRO A 252 22.11 -25.32 70.80
CA PRO A 252 21.12 -24.32 70.40
C PRO A 252 21.62 -22.86 70.35
N GLU A 253 20.73 -22.02 69.81
CA GLU A 253 20.63 -20.55 69.80
C GLU A 253 21.43 -19.72 68.78
N LEU A 254 20.69 -19.04 67.88
CA LEU A 254 20.49 -17.57 67.89
C LEU A 254 19.82 -17.09 66.59
N GLY A 255 18.88 -16.16 66.70
CA GLY A 255 18.72 -15.08 65.72
C GLY A 255 17.54 -15.18 64.73
N SER A 256 16.42 -14.58 65.13
CA SER A 256 15.38 -14.05 64.24
C SER A 256 15.96 -12.98 63.31
N GLU A 257 15.72 -13.05 61.99
CA GLU A 257 15.59 -11.87 61.08
C GLU A 257 15.45 -12.27 59.59
N PHE A 258 14.51 -13.14 59.20
CA PHE A 258 14.30 -13.41 57.75
C PHE A 258 12.83 -13.57 57.34
N GLY A 259 11.93 -12.81 57.97
CA GLY A 259 10.50 -12.75 57.62
C GLY A 259 10.05 -11.52 56.82
N LEU A 260 10.88 -10.48 56.66
CA LEU A 260 10.38 -9.13 56.29
C LEU A 260 10.80 -8.63 54.89
N LYS A 261 11.55 -9.40 54.10
CA LYS A 261 11.95 -9.00 52.73
C LYS A 261 11.08 -9.64 51.64
N SER A 262 10.63 -10.88 51.82
CA SER A 262 9.74 -11.57 50.87
C SER A 262 8.33 -10.94 50.81
N GLN A 263 7.80 -10.52 51.95
CA GLN A 263 6.47 -9.91 52.05
C GLN A 263 6.40 -8.49 51.43
N ARG A 264 7.51 -7.75 51.40
CA ARG A 264 7.61 -6.43 50.75
C ARG A 264 7.67 -6.51 49.22
N ASN A 265 8.18 -7.60 48.66
CA ASN A 265 8.18 -7.83 47.22
C ASN A 265 6.80 -8.31 46.72
N TYR A 266 6.12 -9.19 47.46
CA TYR A 266 4.74 -9.59 47.16
C TYR A 266 3.76 -8.39 47.18
N GLN A 267 3.88 -7.48 48.15
CA GLN A 267 3.04 -6.27 48.23
C GLN A 267 3.35 -5.22 47.14
N ARG A 268 4.53 -5.28 46.49
CA ARG A 268 4.87 -4.38 45.38
C ARG A 268 4.29 -4.86 44.04
N ILE A 269 4.21 -6.18 43.84
CA ILE A 269 3.64 -6.80 42.65
C ILE A 269 2.12 -6.60 42.62
N GLU A 270 1.41 -6.86 43.74
CA GLU A 270 -0.03 -6.59 43.83
C GLU A 270 -0.40 -5.11 43.60
N ARG A 271 0.50 -4.17 43.97
CA ARG A 271 0.27 -2.72 43.75
C ARG A 271 0.51 -2.31 42.29
N ALA A 272 1.38 -3.01 41.55
CA ALA A 272 1.57 -2.80 40.12
C ALA A 272 0.37 -3.31 39.32
N GLU A 273 -0.13 -4.51 39.65
CA GLU A 273 -1.31 -5.11 39.01
C GLU A 273 -2.59 -4.29 39.26
N ARG A 274 -2.80 -3.78 40.48
CA ARG A 274 -3.93 -2.87 40.78
C ARG A 274 -3.77 -1.48 40.15
N GLY A 275 -2.54 -1.00 39.96
CA GLY A 275 -2.25 0.27 39.30
C GLY A 275 -2.53 0.26 37.80
N GLU A 276 -2.24 -0.85 37.12
CA GLU A 276 -2.48 -1.01 35.67
C GLU A 276 -3.95 -1.26 35.33
N ALA A 277 -4.68 -1.98 36.20
CA ALA A 277 -6.13 -2.12 36.08
C ALA A 277 -6.88 -0.77 36.24
N ALA A 278 -6.37 0.14 37.09
CA ALA A 278 -6.93 1.49 37.27
C ALA A 278 -6.64 2.42 36.08
N ILE A 279 -5.49 2.27 35.40
CA ILE A 279 -5.14 3.07 34.20
C ILE A 279 -5.97 2.61 32.99
N CYS A 280 -6.35 1.34 32.92
CA CYS A 280 -7.20 0.80 31.85
C CYS A 280 -8.68 1.18 32.01
N SER A 281 -9.18 1.26 33.25
CA SER A 281 -10.57 1.64 33.55
C SER A 281 -10.83 3.16 33.51
N SER A 282 -9.80 4.00 33.67
CA SER A 282 -9.94 5.47 33.65
C SER A 282 -9.81 6.12 32.26
N LYS A 283 -9.57 5.35 31.19
CA LYS A 283 -9.37 5.86 29.81
C LYS A 283 -10.63 5.92 28.94
N ARG A 284 -11.81 5.94 29.56
CA ARG A 284 -13.07 6.32 28.91
C ARG A 284 -13.46 7.67 29.50
N VAL A 285 -12.99 8.76 28.88
CA VAL A 285 -13.35 10.19 29.07
C VAL A 285 -12.06 11.05 28.97
N HIS A 286 -12.04 11.97 28.01
CA HIS A 286 -11.02 13.01 27.72
C HIS A 286 -9.91 12.69 26.70
N ASN A 287 -10.33 12.57 25.44
CA ASN A 287 -9.52 13.04 24.30
C ASN A 287 -9.28 14.55 24.44
N GLY A 288 -8.02 14.99 24.54
CA GLY A 288 -7.67 16.41 24.48
C GLY A 288 -6.38 16.86 25.18
N ARG A 289 -5.75 16.04 26.05
CA ARG A 289 -4.56 16.46 26.83
C ARG A 289 -3.36 15.49 26.77
N ALA A 290 -3.25 14.67 25.74
CA ALA A 290 -2.22 13.62 25.61
C ALA A 290 -0.83 14.10 25.13
N ALA A 291 -0.64 15.40 24.84
CA ALA A 291 0.64 15.92 24.34
C ALA A 291 1.63 16.28 25.46
N ALA A 292 1.15 16.75 26.63
CA ALA A 292 2.03 17.27 27.69
C ALA A 292 2.58 16.19 28.64
N ASN A 293 1.89 15.05 28.80
CA ASN A 293 2.33 13.97 29.71
C ASN A 293 3.34 12.98 29.10
N ARG A 294 3.68 13.10 27.80
CA ARG A 294 4.70 12.24 27.15
C ARG A 294 6.14 12.61 27.52
N ALA A 295 6.38 13.77 28.14
CA ALA A 295 7.73 14.21 28.53
C ALA A 295 8.17 13.66 29.90
N ASN A 296 7.26 13.57 30.88
CA ASN A 296 7.63 13.13 32.24
C ASN A 296 7.78 11.60 32.38
N VAL A 297 7.09 10.80 31.57
CA VAL A 297 7.25 9.33 31.58
C VAL A 297 8.60 8.90 30.95
N ARG A 298 9.20 9.75 30.11
CA ARG A 298 10.56 9.53 29.56
C ARG A 298 11.68 9.76 30.58
N GLN A 299 11.49 10.63 31.57
CA GLN A 299 12.53 10.91 32.58
C GLN A 299 12.55 9.90 33.73
N GLY A 300 11.42 9.25 34.05
CA GLY A 300 11.36 8.25 35.13
C GLY A 300 11.85 6.84 34.77
N LEU A 301 11.86 6.47 33.48
CA LEU A 301 12.25 5.14 33.01
C LEU A 301 13.69 5.06 32.44
N GLY A 302 14.41 6.18 32.45
CA GLY A 302 15.77 6.29 31.92
C GLY A 302 16.86 5.60 32.75
N ASN A 303 16.58 5.21 33.99
CA ASN A 303 17.61 4.74 34.94
C ASN A 303 17.62 3.22 35.19
N LEU A 304 16.73 2.43 34.56
CA LEU A 304 16.78 0.96 34.64
C LEU A 304 17.18 0.25 33.33
N HIS A 305 17.40 0.99 32.24
CA HIS A 305 17.57 0.41 30.91
C HIS A 305 18.94 0.69 30.27
N THR A 306 20.00 0.71 31.08
CA THR A 306 21.39 0.77 30.57
C THR A 306 22.18 -0.44 31.03
N ARG A 307 21.93 -1.56 30.34
CA ARG A 307 22.89 -2.61 29.94
C ARG A 307 22.02 -3.75 29.37
N LEU A 308 22.31 -4.19 28.14
CA LEU A 308 21.63 -5.26 27.39
C LEU A 308 20.51 -4.85 26.41
N SER A 309 20.82 -4.00 25.42
CA SER A 309 20.57 -4.31 23.98
C SER A 309 21.02 -3.12 23.13
N GLY A 310 22.32 -3.09 22.80
CA GLY A 310 22.91 -2.03 21.98
C GLY A 310 22.73 -2.25 20.47
N ARG A 311 22.10 -3.34 20.03
CA ARG A 311 21.92 -3.70 18.61
C ARG A 311 20.48 -3.48 18.14
N ASP A 312 19.48 -3.76 18.98
CA ASP A 312 18.06 -3.55 18.62
C ASP A 312 17.66 -2.07 18.67
N ALA A 313 18.21 -1.32 19.63
CA ALA A 313 18.02 0.14 19.68
C ALA A 313 18.56 0.87 18.43
N ARG A 314 19.54 0.29 17.73
CA ARG A 314 20.08 0.85 16.47
C ARG A 314 19.22 0.47 15.26
N ARG A 315 18.61 -0.72 15.24
CA ARG A 315 17.62 -1.11 14.22
C ARG A 315 16.35 -0.27 14.35
N GLN A 316 15.82 -0.11 15.56
CA GLN A 316 14.65 0.73 15.90
C GLN A 316 14.84 2.20 15.52
N ARG A 317 16.04 2.78 15.74
CA ARG A 317 16.32 4.14 15.29
C ARG A 317 16.35 4.27 13.78
N ARG A 318 16.89 3.28 13.05
CA ARG A 318 17.02 3.32 11.59
C ARG A 318 15.68 3.16 10.85
N THR A 319 14.76 2.33 11.34
CA THR A 319 13.41 2.21 10.75
C THR A 319 12.55 3.45 11.06
N CYS A 320 12.52 3.89 12.32
CA CYS A 320 11.76 5.10 12.71
C CYS A 320 12.30 6.38 12.04
N GLU A 321 13.60 6.46 11.77
CA GLU A 321 14.22 7.56 11.04
C GLU A 321 13.97 7.49 9.52
N ARG A 322 13.80 6.29 8.95
CA ARG A 322 13.35 6.11 7.54
C ARG A 322 11.89 6.53 7.36
N SER A 323 10.99 6.13 8.26
CA SER A 323 9.57 6.55 8.22
C SER A 323 9.42 8.05 8.45
N ARG A 324 10.19 8.65 9.37
CA ARG A 324 10.25 10.11 9.54
C ARG A 324 10.81 10.86 8.33
N LYS A 325 11.86 10.34 7.69
CA LYS A 325 12.45 10.98 6.49
C LYS A 325 11.48 10.91 5.30
N ARG A 326 10.74 9.81 5.12
CA ARG A 326 9.69 9.67 4.10
C ARG A 326 8.51 10.63 4.36
N ALA A 327 8.02 10.70 5.61
CA ALA A 327 6.98 11.66 6.00
C ALA A 327 7.42 13.13 5.85
N HIS A 328 8.70 13.42 6.07
CA HIS A 328 9.26 14.76 5.84
C HIS A 328 9.37 15.08 4.34
N HIS A 329 9.79 14.13 3.51
CA HIS A 329 9.88 14.30 2.06
C HIS A 329 8.51 14.55 1.42
N LEU A 330 7.48 13.80 1.84
CA LEU A 330 6.10 14.01 1.42
C LEU A 330 5.53 15.36 1.87
N ARG A 331 5.91 15.85 3.05
CA ARG A 331 5.53 17.19 3.54
C ARG A 331 6.26 18.33 2.82
N GLN A 332 7.53 18.12 2.44
CA GLN A 332 8.31 19.11 1.66
C GLN A 332 7.79 19.20 0.22
N HIS A 333 7.47 18.08 -0.42
CA HIS A 333 6.85 18.08 -1.76
C HIS A 333 5.50 18.82 -1.78
N ARG A 334 4.77 18.82 -0.65
CA ARG A 334 3.50 19.54 -0.43
C ARG A 334 3.68 21.05 -0.15
N ALA A 335 4.90 21.49 0.19
CA ALA A 335 5.23 22.90 0.45
C ALA A 335 5.75 23.60 -0.81
N ASP A 336 6.50 22.89 -1.65
CA ASP A 336 7.13 23.45 -2.86
C ASP A 336 6.16 23.59 -4.05
N THR A 337 5.00 22.93 -4.02
CA THR A 337 3.95 23.00 -5.06
C THR A 337 2.87 24.06 -4.82
N ARG A 338 3.00 24.92 -3.79
CA ARG A 338 2.05 26.04 -3.57
C ARG A 338 2.60 27.35 -4.14
N LEU A 339 2.14 27.71 -5.34
CA LEU A 339 2.20 29.09 -5.84
C LEU A 339 1.29 30.01 -4.99
N PRO A 340 1.61 31.31 -4.83
CA PRO A 340 0.98 32.16 -3.83
C PRO A 340 -0.29 32.83 -4.38
N SER A 341 -1.41 32.73 -3.66
CA SER A 341 -2.41 33.80 -3.76
C SER A 341 -3.30 33.99 -2.54
N ARG A 342 -3.26 35.25 -2.08
CA ARG A 342 -4.27 36.08 -1.41
C ARG A 342 -4.98 35.56 -0.15
N ARG A 343 -4.70 36.32 0.92
CA ARG A 343 -5.50 36.46 2.15
C ARG A 343 -6.99 36.59 1.84
N VAL A 344 -7.79 35.71 2.43
CA VAL A 344 -9.08 36.08 3.03
C VAL A 344 -9.17 35.40 4.40
N SER A 345 -9.62 36.21 5.35
CA SER A 345 -9.67 36.01 6.78
C SER A 345 -10.87 35.17 7.26
N GLN A 346 -10.63 34.47 8.37
CA GLN A 346 -11.56 34.11 9.46
C GLN A 346 -12.63 33.03 9.22
N GLY A 347 -12.66 32.06 10.17
CA GLY A 347 -13.79 31.18 10.40
C GLY A 347 -13.38 29.81 10.96
N ALA A 348 -13.16 29.73 12.28
CA ALA A 348 -12.90 28.48 12.98
C ALA A 348 -14.15 27.57 13.00
N GLY A 349 -14.00 26.29 12.65
CA GLY A 349 -15.02 25.28 12.92
C GLY A 349 -14.88 23.96 12.16
N LYS A 350 -14.75 22.87 12.93
CA LYS A 350 -15.16 21.47 12.64
C LYS A 350 -14.22 20.55 11.81
N VAL A 351 -13.42 19.79 12.55
CA VAL A 351 -12.72 18.56 12.15
C VAL A 351 -13.69 17.37 12.12
N ARG A 352 -14.72 17.40 11.27
CA ARG A 352 -15.70 16.29 11.14
C ARG A 352 -16.18 16.02 9.70
N ASP A 353 -15.49 16.52 8.68
CA ASP A 353 -15.96 16.47 7.29
C ASP A 353 -15.10 15.64 6.32
N ASP A 354 -13.99 15.03 6.73
CA ASP A 354 -13.12 14.30 5.79
C ASP A 354 -13.69 12.94 5.37
N ALA A 355 -14.55 12.31 6.19
CA ALA A 355 -15.32 11.13 5.78
C ALA A 355 -16.42 11.43 4.73
N ARG A 356 -16.78 12.71 4.50
CA ARG A 356 -17.78 13.10 3.49
C ARG A 356 -17.16 13.42 2.12
N ARG A 357 -15.84 13.59 2.02
CA ARG A 357 -15.16 13.89 0.74
C ARG A 357 -14.88 12.65 -0.10
N CYS A 358 -14.57 11.52 0.52
CA CYS A 358 -14.34 10.24 -0.18
C CYS A 358 -15.59 9.35 -0.26
N GLY A 359 -16.60 9.62 0.57
CA GLY A 359 -17.84 8.85 0.62
C GLY A 359 -18.60 8.76 -0.72
N PRO A 360 -18.65 9.81 -1.55
CA PRO A 360 -19.26 9.73 -2.90
C PRO A 360 -18.41 8.95 -3.92
N LEU A 361 -17.07 9.06 -3.85
CA LEU A 361 -16.14 8.36 -4.75
C LEU A 361 -16.11 6.84 -4.48
N LEU A 362 -16.12 6.45 -3.20
CA LEU A 362 -16.20 5.05 -2.79
C LEU A 362 -17.62 4.47 -2.94
N ARG A 363 -18.69 5.28 -2.80
CA ARG A 363 -20.07 4.83 -3.10
C ARG A 363 -20.29 4.53 -4.58
N HIS A 364 -19.78 5.38 -5.48
CA HIS A 364 -19.83 5.07 -6.90
C HIS A 364 -19.03 3.80 -7.25
N LEU A 365 -17.90 3.53 -6.60
CA LEU A 365 -17.19 2.27 -6.81
C LEU A 365 -17.92 1.04 -6.18
N GLY A 366 -18.63 1.23 -5.08
CA GLY A 366 -19.42 0.18 -4.41
C GLY A 366 -20.73 -0.19 -5.13
N GLU A 367 -21.37 0.76 -5.82
CA GLU A 367 -22.64 0.53 -6.53
C GLU A 367 -22.47 -0.21 -7.87
N TYR A 368 -21.29 -0.16 -8.50
CA TYR A 368 -20.99 -0.90 -9.74
C TYR A 368 -20.31 -2.26 -9.51
N GLY A 369 -19.74 -2.51 -8.33
CA GLY A 369 -19.09 -3.79 -7.98
C GLY A 369 -19.96 -4.79 -7.22
N ALA A 370 -21.10 -4.37 -6.67
CA ALA A 370 -21.94 -5.23 -5.82
C ALA A 370 -22.79 -6.27 -6.58
N SER A 371 -22.90 -6.19 -7.91
CA SER A 371 -23.74 -7.11 -8.68
C SER A 371 -23.05 -8.39 -9.18
N ASN A 372 -21.73 -8.58 -8.99
CA ASN A 372 -21.01 -9.75 -9.53
C ASN A 372 -20.23 -10.59 -8.51
N PHE A 373 -20.46 -10.45 -7.20
CA PHE A 373 -19.74 -11.21 -6.17
C PHE A 373 -20.67 -11.97 -5.22
N ILE A 374 -21.57 -12.80 -5.78
CA ILE A 374 -22.12 -13.96 -5.08
C ILE A 374 -22.06 -15.14 -6.05
N GLY A 375 -20.93 -15.84 -6.07
CA GLY A 375 -20.70 -16.97 -6.97
C GLY A 375 -19.56 -17.86 -6.49
N SER A 376 -19.92 -18.87 -5.69
CA SER A 376 -19.25 -20.17 -5.51
C SER A 376 -17.77 -20.21 -5.09
N TYR A 377 -17.56 -20.44 -3.79
CA TYR A 377 -16.52 -21.37 -3.32
C TYR A 377 -17.17 -22.41 -2.41
N SER A 378 -17.48 -23.57 -2.98
CA SER A 378 -17.73 -24.83 -2.28
C SER A 378 -17.23 -25.95 -3.17
N THR A 379 -15.96 -26.33 -3.00
CA THR A 379 -15.40 -27.69 -2.91
C THR A 379 -13.89 -27.60 -2.83
#